data_AF-A0A240UI62-F1
#
_entry.id   AF-A0A240UI62-F1
#
_cell.length_a   1.000
_cell.length_b   1.000
_cell.length_c   1.000
_cell.angle_alpha   90.00
_cell.angle_beta   90.00
_cell.angle_gamma   90.00
#
_symmetry.space_group_name_H-M   'P 1'
#
loop_
_entity.id
_entity.type
_entity.pdbx_description
1 polymer ?
#
loop_
_entity_poly.entity_id
_entity_poly.type
_entity_poly.pdbx_seq_one_letter_code
_entity_poly.pdbx_strand_id
1 'polypeptide(L)'
;MTEKSTPQATPQEDRKGLLARWIGGVFKDQARMAASTRRTQMIQETRQVVESALRMRVEARRRETFEEAIENYGYTEEFLQEQMRNHRLVHLVLYGIGCAMVLYATHLTLSYSPLYGIGAFIASVVIFLTGYIHGFRAWQIQNRKLISFQEALRNPGTYLIV
;
A
#
# COMPACT_ATOMS: atom_id res chain seq x y z
N MET A 1 60.74 -53.86 34.07
CA MET A 1 59.55 -53.55 34.89
C MET A 1 59.43 -52.04 34.93
N THR A 2 58.47 -51.48 34.20
CA THR A 2 58.31 -50.03 34.03
C THR A 2 56.85 -49.69 34.33
N GLU A 3 56.64 -49.06 35.48
CA GLU A 3 55.36 -48.58 35.97
C GLU A 3 54.97 -47.31 35.20
N LYS A 4 53.83 -47.33 34.49
CA LYS A 4 53.25 -46.15 33.85
C LYS A 4 52.31 -45.47 34.85
N SER A 5 52.69 -44.29 35.32
CA SER A 5 51.86 -43.40 36.14
C SER A 5 50.78 -42.71 35.28
N THR A 6 49.51 -42.93 35.61
CA THR A 6 48.35 -42.26 35.01
C THR A 6 48.14 -40.88 35.66
N PRO A 7 47.89 -39.78 34.90
CA PRO A 7 47.61 -38.48 35.50
C PRO A 7 46.18 -38.43 36.06
N GLN A 8 46.05 -38.04 37.34
CA GLN A 8 44.77 -37.69 37.96
C GLN A 8 44.31 -36.31 37.45
N ALA A 9 43.15 -36.27 36.80
CA ALA A 9 42.47 -35.02 36.45
C ALA A 9 41.82 -34.41 37.72
N THR A 10 42.15 -33.16 38.01
CA THR A 10 41.67 -32.42 39.19
C THR A 10 40.21 -31.97 39.03
N PRO A 11 39.35 -32.03 40.08
CA PRO A 11 37.89 -31.85 39.97
C PRO A 11 37.38 -30.41 39.80
N GLN A 12 38.27 -29.44 39.50
CA GLN A 12 37.95 -28.01 39.60
C GLN A 12 37.53 -27.36 38.27
N GLU A 13 37.82 -28.00 37.12
CA GLU A 13 37.44 -27.48 35.79
C GLU A 13 35.97 -27.72 35.43
N ASP A 14 35.36 -28.80 35.94
CA ASP A 14 34.03 -29.24 35.48
C ASP A 14 32.88 -28.36 36.03
N ARG A 15 33.09 -27.71 37.19
CA ARG A 15 32.08 -26.83 37.82
C ARG A 15 31.85 -25.51 37.08
N LYS A 16 32.87 -24.99 36.39
CA LYS A 16 32.75 -23.72 35.63
C LYS A 16 31.96 -23.90 34.33
N GLY A 17 32.08 -25.06 33.68
CA GLY A 17 31.32 -25.42 32.49
C GLY A 17 29.83 -25.63 32.75
N LEU A 18 29.47 -26.20 33.91
CA LEU A 18 28.08 -26.46 34.30
C LEU A 18 27.31 -25.17 34.61
N LEU A 19 27.91 -24.21 35.33
CA LEU A 19 27.29 -22.91 35.62
C LEU A 19 27.09 -22.06 34.36
N ALA A 20 28.07 -22.07 33.44
CA ALA A 20 27.95 -21.38 32.16
C ALA A 20 26.84 -21.97 31.27
N ARG A 21 26.68 -23.31 31.26
CA ARG A 21 25.58 -23.98 30.53
C ARG A 21 24.21 -23.71 31.15
N TRP A 22 24.10 -23.64 32.48
CA TRP A 22 22.83 -23.38 33.16
C TRP A 22 22.36 -21.93 32.94
N ILE A 23 23.25 -20.94 33.10
CA ILE A 23 22.92 -19.53 32.85
C ILE A 23 22.63 -19.29 31.36
N GLY A 24 23.44 -19.84 30.45
CA GLY A 24 23.23 -19.69 29.00
C GLY A 24 21.92 -20.30 28.49
N GLY A 25 21.44 -21.40 29.11
CA GLY A 25 20.15 -22.02 28.78
C GLY A 25 18.95 -21.16 29.19
N VAL A 26 18.94 -20.67 30.43
CA VAL A 26 17.83 -19.88 30.99
C VAL A 26 17.64 -18.56 30.24
N PHE A 27 18.72 -17.86 29.85
CA PHE A 27 18.63 -16.62 29.06
C PHE A 27 18.16 -16.86 27.62
N LYS A 28 18.52 -17.99 27.01
CA LYS A 28 18.12 -18.32 25.64
C LYS A 28 16.63 -18.71 25.56
N ASP A 29 16.11 -19.35 26.59
CA ASP A 29 14.69 -19.70 26.69
C ASP A 29 13.82 -18.50 27.07
N GLN A 30 14.28 -17.59 27.95
CA GLN A 30 13.60 -16.33 28.20
C GLN A 30 13.56 -15.42 26.96
N ALA A 31 14.65 -15.35 26.17
CA ALA A 31 14.66 -14.61 24.91
C ALA A 31 13.70 -15.20 23.87
N ARG A 32 13.58 -16.53 23.80
CA ARG A 32 12.62 -17.22 22.92
C ARG A 32 11.17 -17.00 23.35
N MET A 33 10.89 -16.98 24.65
CA MET A 33 9.56 -16.68 25.18
C MET A 33 9.19 -15.20 25.01
N ALA A 34 10.09 -14.25 25.28
CA ALA A 34 9.83 -12.84 25.05
C ALA A 34 9.60 -12.51 23.56
N ALA A 35 10.32 -13.20 22.65
CA ALA A 35 10.13 -13.06 21.21
C ALA A 35 8.81 -13.67 20.71
N SER A 36 8.35 -14.79 21.28
CA SER A 36 7.08 -15.40 20.91
C SER A 36 5.88 -14.64 21.50
N THR A 37 5.94 -14.20 22.76
CA THR A 37 4.86 -13.44 23.40
C THR A 37 4.66 -12.06 22.76
N ARG A 38 5.75 -11.34 22.41
CA ARG A 38 5.65 -10.08 21.64
C ARG A 38 5.04 -10.27 20.25
N ARG A 39 5.37 -11.38 19.56
CA ARG A 39 4.84 -11.64 18.22
C ARG A 39 3.34 -11.94 18.26
N THR A 40 2.87 -12.67 19.27
CA THR A 40 1.45 -12.97 19.44
C THR A 40 0.65 -11.74 19.86
N GLN A 41 1.19 -10.91 20.77
CA GLN A 41 0.57 -9.64 21.16
C GLN A 41 0.49 -8.67 19.96
N MET A 42 1.56 -8.54 19.18
CA MET A 42 1.57 -7.67 18.01
C MET A 42 0.59 -8.15 16.93
N ILE A 43 0.40 -9.46 16.75
CA ILE A 43 -0.61 -10.01 15.83
C ILE A 43 -2.03 -9.72 16.31
N GLN A 44 -2.29 -9.81 17.62
CA GLN A 44 -3.59 -9.49 18.20
C GLN A 44 -3.91 -7.99 18.11
N GLU A 45 -2.94 -7.12 18.43
CA GLU A 45 -3.06 -5.67 18.28
C GLU A 45 -3.27 -5.27 16.81
N THR A 46 -2.52 -5.88 15.88
CA THR A 46 -2.70 -5.64 14.44
C THR A 46 -4.08 -6.08 13.98
N ARG A 47 -4.60 -7.23 14.46
CA ARG A 47 -5.98 -7.66 14.15
C ARG A 47 -7.01 -6.69 14.71
N GLN A 48 -6.85 -6.19 15.93
CA GLN A 48 -7.79 -5.23 16.52
C GLN A 48 -7.76 -3.87 15.79
N VAL A 49 -6.60 -3.40 15.35
CA VAL A 49 -6.48 -2.19 14.52
C VAL A 49 -7.10 -2.41 13.14
N VAL A 50 -6.87 -3.57 12.52
CA VAL A 50 -7.48 -3.92 11.23
C VAL A 50 -9.00 -4.06 11.35
N GLU A 51 -9.50 -4.72 12.40
CA GLU A 51 -10.94 -4.87 12.64
C GLU A 51 -11.61 -3.55 13.00
N SER A 52 -10.97 -2.68 13.78
CA SER A 52 -11.51 -1.34 14.08
C SER A 52 -11.49 -0.42 12.87
N ALA A 53 -10.43 -0.46 12.04
CA ALA A 53 -10.38 0.26 10.77
C ALA A 53 -11.41 -0.27 9.75
N LEU A 54 -11.66 -1.58 9.75
CA LEU A 54 -12.71 -2.19 8.92
C LEU A 54 -14.11 -1.85 9.44
N ARG A 55 -14.35 -1.85 10.76
CA ARG A 55 -15.64 -1.49 11.36
C ARG A 55 -15.97 -0.02 11.18
N MET A 56 -14.99 0.89 11.27
CA MET A 56 -15.17 2.31 10.93
C MET A 56 -15.58 2.54 9.46
N ARG A 57 -15.29 1.61 8.54
CA ARG A 57 -15.75 1.69 7.14
C ARG A 57 -17.17 1.17 6.93
N VAL A 58 -17.75 0.48 7.91
CA VAL A 58 -19.07 -0.18 7.79
C VAL A 58 -20.20 0.68 8.38
N GLU A 59 -19.89 1.78 9.07
CA GLU A 59 -20.88 2.84 9.24
C GLU A 59 -21.30 3.32 7.87
N ALA A 60 -22.53 2.95 7.51
CA ALA A 60 -23.12 3.12 6.21
C ALA A 60 -22.90 4.55 5.75
N ARG A 61 -21.91 4.73 4.86
CA ARG A 61 -21.72 5.97 4.12
C ARG A 61 -23.03 6.18 3.37
N ARG A 62 -23.92 6.98 3.96
CA ARG A 62 -25.18 7.41 3.38
C ARG A 62 -24.78 7.87 1.97
N ARG A 63 -25.24 7.13 0.96
CA ARG A 63 -24.94 7.45 -0.45
C ARG A 63 -25.73 8.70 -0.75
N GLU A 64 -25.17 9.85 -0.40
CA GLU A 64 -25.67 11.15 -0.81
C GLU A 64 -25.83 11.10 -2.33
N THR A 65 -27.03 11.44 -2.80
CA THR A 65 -27.28 11.52 -4.25
C THR A 65 -26.56 12.74 -4.83
N PHE A 66 -26.40 12.78 -6.15
CA PHE A 66 -25.73 13.92 -6.78
C PHE A 66 -26.49 15.22 -6.52
N GLU A 67 -27.82 15.15 -6.54
CA GLU A 67 -28.74 16.25 -6.26
C GLU A 67 -28.66 16.71 -4.80
N GLU A 68 -28.65 15.78 -3.84
CA GLU A 68 -28.48 16.11 -2.41
C GLU A 68 -27.15 16.83 -2.15
N ALA A 69 -26.07 16.39 -2.80
CA ALA A 69 -24.78 17.05 -2.69
C ALA A 69 -24.82 18.47 -3.27
N ILE A 70 -25.44 18.67 -4.44
CA ILE A 70 -25.57 20.01 -5.02
C ILE A 70 -26.30 20.95 -4.05
N GLU A 71 -27.42 20.49 -3.48
CA GLU A 71 -28.22 21.27 -2.54
C GLU A 71 -27.44 21.59 -1.26
N ASN A 72 -26.76 20.61 -0.68
CA ASN A 72 -26.00 20.78 0.57
C ASN A 72 -24.79 21.71 0.42
N TYR A 73 -24.11 21.67 -0.73
CA TYR A 73 -22.94 22.51 -0.99
C TYR A 73 -23.28 23.83 -1.72
N GLY A 74 -24.54 24.04 -2.10
CA GLY A 74 -24.99 25.25 -2.80
C GLY A 74 -24.34 25.45 -4.17
N TYR A 75 -24.02 24.36 -4.88
CA TYR A 75 -23.40 24.45 -6.20
C TYR A 75 -24.42 24.89 -7.25
N THR A 76 -24.06 25.85 -8.10
CA THR A 76 -24.90 26.24 -9.24
C THR A 76 -24.61 25.37 -10.46
N GLU A 77 -25.55 25.32 -11.40
CA GLU A 77 -25.38 24.55 -12.63
C GLU A 77 -24.21 25.07 -13.48
N GLU A 78 -24.01 26.39 -13.51
CA GLU A 78 -22.90 27.02 -14.22
C GLU A 78 -21.55 26.58 -13.64
N PHE A 79 -21.44 26.50 -12.31
CA PHE A 79 -20.25 25.99 -11.63
C PHE A 79 -19.98 24.53 -11.99
N LEU A 80 -21.02 23.68 -12.00
CA LEU A 80 -20.86 22.27 -12.37
C LEU A 80 -20.40 22.10 -13.81
N GLN A 81 -20.95 22.88 -14.75
CA GLN A 81 -20.54 22.85 -16.15
C GLN A 81 -19.08 23.31 -16.32
N GLU A 82 -18.66 24.34 -15.58
CA GLU A 82 -17.27 24.79 -15.57
C GLU A 82 -16.33 23.70 -15.02
N GLN A 83 -16.68 23.09 -13.89
CA GLN A 83 -15.90 22.01 -13.29
C GLN A 83 -15.81 20.78 -14.21
N MET A 84 -16.91 20.41 -14.87
CA MET A 84 -16.93 19.34 -15.85
C MET A 84 -15.97 19.63 -17.01
N ARG A 85 -16.02 20.84 -17.59
CA ARG A 85 -15.12 21.25 -18.67
C ARG A 85 -13.66 21.22 -18.23
N ASN A 86 -13.37 21.76 -17.04
CA ASN A 86 -12.01 21.80 -16.50
C ASN A 86 -11.47 20.38 -16.26
N HIS A 87 -12.27 19.49 -15.66
CA HIS A 87 -11.88 18.10 -15.48
C HIS A 87 -11.67 17.35 -16.80
N ARG A 88 -12.51 17.60 -17.81
CA ARG A 88 -12.33 17.03 -19.16
C ARG A 88 -11.04 17.53 -19.81
N LEU A 89 -10.74 18.82 -19.71
CA LEU A 89 -9.50 19.39 -20.24
C LEU A 89 -8.27 18.78 -19.56
N VAL A 90 -8.27 18.75 -18.23
CA VAL A 90 -7.17 18.16 -17.44
C VAL A 90 -6.97 16.68 -17.78
N HIS A 91 -8.06 15.92 -17.92
CA HIS A 91 -8.00 14.53 -18.36
C HIS A 91 -7.28 14.38 -19.71
N LEU A 92 -7.68 15.16 -20.73
CA LEU A 92 -7.08 15.11 -22.06
C LEU A 92 -5.59 15.50 -22.05
N VAL A 93 -5.24 16.56 -21.33
CA VAL A 93 -3.85 17.03 -21.21
C VAL A 93 -2.98 15.96 -20.54
N LEU A 94 -3.44 15.39 -19.43
CA LEU A 94 -2.69 14.34 -18.72
C LEU A 94 -2.53 13.09 -19.58
N TYR A 95 -3.54 12.68 -20.35
CA TYR A 95 -3.41 11.57 -21.28
C TYR A 95 -2.40 11.87 -22.40
N GLY A 96 -2.41 13.09 -22.95
CA GLY A 96 -1.41 13.53 -23.92
C GLY A 96 0.02 13.47 -23.37
N ILE A 97 0.23 13.98 -22.16
CA ILE A 97 1.52 13.91 -21.46
C ILE A 97 1.91 12.45 -21.18
N GLY A 98 0.95 11.62 -20.73
CA GLY A 98 1.16 10.19 -20.49
C GLY A 98 1.66 9.46 -21.73
N CYS A 99 1.02 9.68 -22.89
CA CYS A 99 1.44 9.13 -24.17
C CYS A 99 2.86 9.58 -24.56
N ALA A 100 3.16 10.87 -24.43
CA ALA A 100 4.51 11.39 -24.68
C ALA A 100 5.56 10.75 -23.76
N MET A 101 5.22 10.55 -22.48
CA MET A 101 6.10 9.91 -21.50
C MET A 101 6.34 8.42 -21.82
N VAL A 102 5.35 7.69 -22.36
CA VAL A 102 5.54 6.30 -22.82
C VAL A 102 6.48 6.23 -24.02
N LEU A 103 6.34 7.15 -24.98
CA LEU A 103 7.27 7.24 -26.12
C LEU A 103 8.68 7.57 -25.63
N TYR A 104 8.81 8.47 -24.67
CA TYR A 104 10.09 8.80 -24.04
C TYR A 104 10.69 7.63 -23.27
N ALA A 105 9.88 6.88 -22.51
CA ALA A 105 10.32 5.67 -21.82
C ALA A 105 10.84 4.61 -22.80
N THR A 106 10.16 4.45 -23.93
CA THR A 106 10.61 3.57 -25.03
C THR A 106 11.94 4.04 -25.59
N HIS A 107 12.08 5.33 -25.88
CA HIS A 107 13.35 5.91 -26.35
C HIS A 107 14.50 5.67 -25.35
N LEU A 108 14.28 5.92 -24.06
CA LEU A 108 15.28 5.68 -23.01
C LEU A 108 15.70 4.21 -22.92
N THR A 109 14.74 3.29 -23.08
CA THR A 109 14.99 1.85 -23.07
C THR A 109 15.89 1.43 -24.23
N LEU A 110 15.65 1.98 -25.42
CA LEU A 110 16.38 1.64 -26.64
C LEU A 110 17.75 2.32 -26.73
N SER A 111 17.88 3.56 -26.24
CA SER A 111 19.09 4.36 -26.39
C SER A 111 20.08 4.22 -25.23
N TYR A 112 19.62 3.83 -24.03
CA TYR A 112 20.47 3.79 -22.85
C TYR A 112 20.38 2.43 -22.13
N SER A 113 19.56 2.32 -21.09
CA SER A 113 19.41 1.13 -20.26
C SER A 113 17.93 0.92 -19.94
N PRO A 114 17.46 -0.35 -19.88
CA PRO A 114 16.07 -0.65 -19.51
C PRO A 114 15.64 -0.05 -18.17
N LEU A 115 16.56 0.14 -17.22
CA LEU A 115 16.23 0.73 -15.92
C LEU A 115 15.70 2.16 -16.02
N TYR A 116 16.24 2.98 -16.93
CA TYR A 116 15.74 4.35 -17.16
C TYR A 116 14.35 4.34 -17.78
N GLY A 117 14.12 3.42 -18.73
CA GLY A 117 12.82 3.19 -19.32
C GLY A 117 11.75 2.81 -18.31
N ILE A 118 12.06 1.89 -17.39
CA ILE A 118 11.15 1.48 -16.31
C ILE A 118 10.76 2.68 -15.43
N GLY A 119 11.73 3.52 -15.05
CA GLY A 119 11.44 4.72 -14.25
C GLY A 119 10.46 5.68 -14.94
N ALA A 120 10.70 6.00 -16.22
CA ALA A 120 9.80 6.84 -17.00
C ALA A 120 8.43 6.18 -17.24
N PHE A 121 8.40 4.86 -17.41
CA PHE A 121 7.16 4.11 -17.56
C PHE A 121 6.29 4.18 -16.29
N ILE A 122 6.87 3.99 -15.11
CA ILE A 122 6.13 4.13 -13.83
C ILE A 122 5.54 5.54 -13.71
N ALA A 123 6.32 6.57 -14.06
CA ALA A 123 5.82 7.95 -14.06
C ALA A 123 4.61 8.13 -15.02
N SER A 124 4.66 7.53 -16.21
CA SER A 124 3.54 7.56 -17.16
C SER A 124 2.26 6.92 -16.59
N VAL A 125 2.39 5.81 -15.85
CA VAL A 125 1.26 5.13 -15.21
C VAL A 125 0.58 6.05 -14.18
N VAL A 126 1.37 6.74 -13.34
CA VAL A 126 0.83 7.70 -12.36
C VAL A 126 0.09 8.85 -13.06
N ILE A 127 0.63 9.34 -14.18
CA ILE A 127 0.01 10.40 -14.98
C ILE A 127 -1.33 9.92 -15.56
N PHE A 128 -1.38 8.71 -16.13
CA PHE A 128 -2.61 8.13 -16.65
C PHE A 128 -3.67 7.91 -15.57
N LEU A 129 -3.28 7.39 -14.39
CA LEU A 129 -4.20 7.23 -13.26
C LEU A 129 -4.78 8.57 -12.81
N THR A 130 -3.94 9.62 -12.75
CA THR A 130 -4.38 10.97 -12.41
C THR A 130 -5.35 11.51 -13.47
N GLY A 131 -5.02 11.36 -14.75
CA GLY A 131 -5.89 11.72 -15.86
C GLY A 131 -7.23 10.99 -15.80
N TYR A 132 -7.20 9.69 -15.49
CA TYR A 132 -8.40 8.86 -15.37
C TYR A 132 -9.31 9.34 -14.24
N ILE A 133 -8.76 9.71 -13.07
CA ILE A 133 -9.54 10.27 -11.95
C ILE A 133 -10.25 11.57 -12.37
N HIS A 134 -9.57 12.45 -13.11
CA HIS A 134 -10.20 13.66 -13.62
C HIS A 134 -11.30 13.37 -14.64
N GLY A 135 -11.06 12.45 -15.58
CA GLY A 135 -12.07 12.02 -16.55
C GLY A 135 -13.29 11.42 -15.85
N PHE A 136 -13.07 10.61 -14.82
CA PHE A 136 -14.13 10.02 -14.00
C PHE A 136 -14.98 11.08 -13.31
N ARG A 137 -14.38 12.13 -12.73
CA ARG A 137 -15.14 13.23 -12.13
C ARG A 137 -15.98 14.00 -13.15
N ALA A 138 -15.43 14.27 -14.33
CA ALA A 138 -16.19 14.90 -15.41
C ALA A 138 -17.39 14.03 -15.80
N TRP A 139 -17.19 12.71 -15.92
CA TRP A 139 -18.26 11.76 -16.20
C TRP A 139 -19.33 11.72 -15.10
N GLN A 140 -18.95 11.79 -13.81
CA GLN A 140 -19.89 11.84 -12.69
C GLN A 140 -20.81 13.07 -12.76
N ILE A 141 -20.24 14.24 -13.09
CA ILE A 141 -21.00 15.48 -13.26
C ILE A 141 -21.95 15.36 -14.45
N GLN A 142 -21.44 14.90 -15.60
CA GLN A 142 -22.22 14.75 -16.82
C GLN A 142 -23.43 13.80 -16.64
N ASN A 143 -23.23 12.71 -15.91
CA ASN A 143 -24.25 11.69 -15.70
C ASN A 143 -25.10 11.92 -14.43
N ARG A 144 -24.80 12.98 -13.66
CA ARG A 144 -25.41 13.27 -12.35
C ARG A 144 -25.40 12.05 -11.41
N LYS A 145 -24.25 11.38 -11.30
CA LYS A 145 -24.09 10.15 -10.50
C LYS A 145 -22.88 10.21 -9.59
N LEU A 146 -23.11 10.18 -8.29
CA LEU A 146 -22.06 9.99 -7.27
C LEU A 146 -21.81 8.50 -7.01
N ILE A 147 -21.09 7.85 -7.92
CA ILE A 147 -20.58 6.49 -7.68
C ILE A 147 -19.17 6.51 -7.12
N SER A 148 -18.83 5.55 -6.27
CA SER A 148 -17.46 5.45 -5.77
C SER A 148 -16.50 4.98 -6.87
N PHE A 149 -15.24 5.41 -6.80
CA PHE A 149 -14.21 4.95 -7.73
C PHE A 149 -14.06 3.42 -7.76
N GLN A 150 -14.22 2.76 -6.60
CA GLN A 150 -14.16 1.30 -6.51
C GLN A 150 -15.33 0.62 -7.23
N GLU A 151 -16.53 1.21 -7.14
CA GLU A 151 -17.73 0.72 -7.81
C GLU A 151 -17.65 0.94 -9.32
N ALA A 152 -17.04 2.04 -9.75
CA ALA A 152 -16.65 2.22 -11.15
C ALA A 152 -15.68 1.11 -11.58
N LEU A 153 -14.55 0.90 -10.89
CA LEU A 153 -13.60 -0.15 -11.29
C LEU A 153 -14.21 -1.56 -11.39
N ARG A 154 -15.26 -1.87 -10.61
CA ARG A 154 -15.99 -3.14 -10.70
C ARG A 154 -16.87 -3.27 -11.94
N ASN A 155 -17.31 -2.17 -12.53
CA ASN A 155 -18.20 -2.12 -13.70
C ASN A 155 -17.56 -1.32 -14.86
N PRO A 156 -16.58 -1.90 -15.59
CA PRO A 156 -15.82 -1.20 -16.63
C PRO A 156 -16.63 -0.63 -17.79
N GLY A 157 -17.83 -1.17 -18.05
CA GLY A 157 -18.73 -0.66 -19.09
C GLY A 157 -19.33 0.71 -18.82
N THR A 158 -19.18 1.27 -17.61
CA THR A 158 -19.91 2.50 -17.22
C THR A 158 -19.21 3.81 -17.63
N TYR A 159 -17.88 3.80 -17.82
CA TYR A 159 -17.05 5.01 -18.01
C TYR A 159 -16.17 4.98 -19.27
N LEU A 160 -16.13 3.85 -19.99
CA LEU A 160 -15.35 3.72 -21.23
C LEU A 160 -16.10 4.23 -22.47
N ILE A 161 -17.28 4.82 -22.32
CA ILE A 161 -18.06 5.40 -23.42
C ILE A 161 -17.82 6.92 -23.43
N VAL A 162 -16.74 7.34 -24.10
CA VAL A 162 -16.57 8.70 -24.63
C VAL A 162 -16.19 8.57 -26.09
#